data_AF-A0A933NPR8-F1
#
_entry.id   AF-A0A933NPR8-F1
#
_cell.length_a   1.000
_cell.length_b   1.000
_cell.length_c   1.000
_cell.angle_alpha   90.00
_cell.angle_beta   90.00
_cell.angle_gamma   90.00
#
_symmetry.space_group_name_H-M   'P 1'
#
loop_
_entity.id
_entity.type
_entity.pdbx_description
1 polymer ?
#
loop_
_entity_poly.entity_id
_entity_poly.type
_entity_poly.pdbx_seq_one_letter_code
_entity_poly.pdbx_strand_id
1 'polypeptide(L)'
;MSLDPILWEERFHQHMEVRGWSADTAATYLAGLRPFMRFLQDQGVASLGAVTREQVENYRTELFYRKYRGKSLSLATQQARLSSVKAFFRFAARRGYVLLDVAAG
;
A
#
# COMPACT_ATOMS: atom_id res chain seq x y z
N MET A 1 -3.96 16.05 1.81
CA MET A 1 -3.20 15.66 0.60
C MET A 1 -3.99 14.56 -0.11
N SER A 2 -4.44 14.77 -1.35
CA SER A 2 -5.36 13.85 -2.06
C SER A 2 -4.79 12.43 -2.18
N LEU A 3 -5.68 11.44 -2.32
CA LEU A 3 -5.32 10.04 -2.61
C LEU A 3 -5.04 9.84 -4.12
N ASP A 4 -4.06 10.59 -4.63
CA ASP A 4 -3.59 10.49 -6.02
C ASP A 4 -2.56 9.35 -6.16
N PRO A 5 -2.88 8.24 -6.87
CA PRO A 5 -1.98 7.10 -6.98
C PRO A 5 -0.66 7.43 -7.66
N ILE A 6 -0.67 8.30 -8.67
CA ILE A 6 0.54 8.65 -9.45
C ILE A 6 1.53 9.38 -8.53
N LEU A 7 1.04 10.40 -7.82
CA LEU A 7 1.83 11.16 -6.86
C LEU A 7 2.46 10.26 -5.78
N TRP A 8 1.68 9.32 -5.23
CA TRP A 8 2.15 8.46 -4.16
C TRP A 8 3.13 7.38 -4.66
N GLU A 9 2.93 6.86 -5.87
CA GLU A 9 3.87 5.96 -6.53
C GLU A 9 5.22 6.64 -6.77
N GLU A 10 5.22 7.86 -7.35
CA GLU A 10 6.45 8.63 -7.61
C GLU A 10 7.23 8.90 -6.33
N ARG A 11 6.55 9.39 -5.28
CA ARG A 11 7.19 9.69 -3.99
C ARG A 11 7.75 8.43 -3.32
N PHE A 12 7.05 7.31 -3.43
CA PHE A 12 7.53 6.06 -2.86
C PHE A 12 8.68 5.48 -3.68
N HIS A 13 8.64 5.59 -5.00
CA HIS A 13 9.74 5.21 -5.89
C HIS A 13 11.02 5.97 -5.55
N GLN A 14 10.95 7.30 -5.49
CA GLN A 14 12.08 8.15 -5.10
C GLN A 14 12.64 7.78 -3.71
N HIS A 15 11.77 7.41 -2.77
CA HIS A 15 12.20 6.93 -1.47
C HIS A 15 13.00 5.62 -1.57
N MET A 16 12.56 4.68 -2.39
CA MET A 16 13.24 3.40 -2.60
C MET A 16 14.59 3.59 -3.31
N GLU A 17 14.65 4.46 -4.31
CA GLU A 17 15.89 4.81 -5.03
C GLU A 17 16.95 5.38 -4.09
N VAL A 18 16.61 6.38 -3.28
CA VAL A 18 17.53 6.99 -2.29
C VAL A 18 18.01 5.97 -1.24
N ARG A 19 17.26 4.89 -1.03
CA ARG A 19 17.59 3.81 -0.09
C ARG A 19 18.36 2.66 -0.76
N GLY A 20 18.71 2.78 -2.04
CA GLY A 20 19.51 1.80 -2.78
C GLY A 20 18.74 0.54 -3.18
N TRP A 21 17.42 0.61 -3.32
CA TRP A 21 16.62 -0.53 -3.78
C TRP A 21 16.88 -0.76 -5.27
N SER A 22 16.91 -2.03 -5.70
CA SER A 22 16.97 -2.33 -7.13
C SER A 22 15.68 -1.91 -7.84
N ALA A 23 15.79 -1.60 -9.14
CA ALA A 23 14.64 -1.26 -9.97
C ALA A 23 13.55 -2.36 -9.94
N ASP A 24 13.94 -3.64 -9.98
CA ASP A 24 13.01 -4.77 -9.91
C ASP A 24 12.28 -4.84 -8.56
N THR A 25 12.99 -4.56 -7.46
CA THR A 25 12.38 -4.52 -6.13
C THR A 25 11.39 -3.36 -6.05
N ALA A 26 11.78 -2.17 -6.51
CA ALA A 26 10.90 -1.01 -6.54
C ALA A 26 9.64 -1.27 -7.39
N ALA A 27 9.80 -1.83 -8.60
CA ALA A 27 8.70 -2.19 -9.49
C ALA A 27 7.75 -3.21 -8.85
N THR A 28 8.28 -4.22 -8.15
CA THR A 28 7.47 -5.22 -7.43
C THR A 28 6.63 -4.55 -6.34
N TYR A 29 7.22 -3.63 -5.57
CA TYR A 29 6.52 -2.93 -4.49
C TYR A 29 5.47 -1.95 -5.03
N LEU A 30 5.75 -1.23 -6.11
CA LEU A 30 4.77 -0.36 -6.78
C LEU A 30 3.59 -1.18 -7.32
N ALA A 31 3.87 -2.31 -7.99
CA ALA A 31 2.84 -3.22 -8.47
C ALA A 31 2.00 -3.81 -7.33
N GLY A 32 2.60 -4.07 -6.17
CA GLY A 32 1.91 -4.51 -4.97
C GLY A 32 1.05 -3.42 -4.29
N LEU A 33 1.45 -2.16 -4.43
CA LEU A 33 0.77 -0.99 -3.86
C LEU A 33 -0.46 -0.54 -4.67
N ARG A 34 -0.41 -0.63 -6.00
CA ARG A 34 -1.50 -0.21 -6.90
C ARG A 34 -2.88 -0.74 -6.53
N PRO A 35 -3.08 -2.05 -6.26
CA PRO A 35 -4.40 -2.57 -5.90
C PRO A 35 -4.92 -2.00 -4.58
N PHE A 36 -4.03 -1.66 -3.64
CA PHE A 36 -4.41 -1.03 -2.38
C PHE A 36 -4.89 0.40 -2.59
N MET A 37 -4.18 1.19 -3.40
CA MET A 37 -4.60 2.56 -3.72
C MET A 37 -5.98 2.57 -4.38
N ARG A 38 -6.21 1.67 -5.34
CA ARG A 38 -7.52 1.50 -5.97
C ARG A 38 -8.60 1.09 -4.96
N PHE A 39 -8.28 0.14 -4.08
CA PHE A 39 -9.21 -0.26 -3.01
C PHE A 39 -9.62 0.92 -2.13
N LEU A 40 -8.67 1.76 -1.70
CA LEU A 40 -8.98 2.94 -0.90
C LEU A 40 -9.85 3.97 -1.66
N GLN A 41 -9.60 4.16 -2.96
CA GLN A 41 -10.45 5.00 -3.81
C GLN A 41 -11.86 4.44 -3.93
N ASP A 42 -11.99 3.13 -4.14
CA ASP A 42 -13.28 2.43 -4.20
C ASP A 42 -14.05 2.53 -2.87
N GLN A 43 -13.34 2.66 -1.74
CA GLN A 43 -13.92 2.91 -0.41
C GLN A 43 -14.21 4.41 -0.12
N GLY A 44 -13.95 5.31 -1.08
CA GLY A 44 -14.22 6.75 -0.92
C GLY A 44 -13.24 7.47 0.01
N VAL A 45 -12.05 6.91 0.25
CA VAL A 45 -11.05 7.55 1.13
C VAL A 45 -10.45 8.78 0.43
N ALA A 46 -10.75 9.97 0.97
CA ALA A 46 -10.41 11.24 0.32
C ALA A 46 -8.90 11.59 0.34
N SER A 47 -8.14 11.04 1.27
CA SER A 47 -6.72 11.38 1.45
C SER A 47 -5.94 10.27 2.14
N LEU A 48 -4.62 10.24 1.92
CA LEU A 48 -3.75 9.27 2.58
C LEU A 48 -3.80 9.38 4.12
N GLY A 49 -3.91 10.60 4.65
CA GLY A 49 -4.03 10.85 6.09
C GLY A 49 -5.37 10.42 6.70
N ALA A 50 -6.39 10.17 5.87
CA ALA A 50 -7.68 9.66 6.32
C ALA A 50 -7.76 8.13 6.35
N VAL A 51 -6.69 7.43 5.96
CA VAL A 51 -6.64 5.98 6.03
C VAL A 51 -6.57 5.52 7.48
N THR A 52 -7.50 4.65 7.87
CA THR A 52 -7.61 4.04 9.18
C THR A 52 -7.09 2.60 9.17
N ARG A 53 -6.86 2.06 10.36
CA ARG A 53 -6.52 0.64 10.56
C ARG A 53 -7.59 -0.28 9.99
N GLU A 54 -8.87 0.09 10.11
CA GLU A 54 -10.00 -0.70 9.60
C GLU A 54 -9.91 -0.89 8.08
N GLN A 55 -9.58 0.16 7.31
CA GLN A 55 -9.42 -0.01 5.86
C GLN A 55 -8.24 -0.91 5.49
N VAL A 56 -7.17 -0.94 6.30
CA VAL A 56 -6.05 -1.86 6.08
C VAL A 56 -6.47 -3.31 6.35
N GLU A 57 -7.25 -3.57 7.39
CA GLU A 57 -7.79 -4.92 7.68
C GLU A 57 -8.84 -5.37 6.65
N ASN A 58 -9.68 -4.44 6.20
CA ASN A 58 -10.63 -4.71 5.12
C ASN A 58 -9.91 -5.05 3.81
N TYR A 59 -8.78 -4.40 3.51
CA TYR A 59 -7.96 -4.75 2.35
C TYR A 59 -7.33 -6.14 2.48
N ARG A 60 -6.86 -6.53 3.67
CA ARG A 60 -6.39 -7.91 3.91
C ARG A 60 -7.49 -8.94 3.64
N THR A 61 -8.72 -8.64 4.07
CA THR A 61 -9.89 -9.47 3.81
C THR A 61 -10.24 -9.52 2.32
N GLU A 62 -10.17 -8.39 1.61
CA GLU A 62 -10.35 -8.34 0.14
C GLU A 62 -9.35 -9.27 -0.56
N LEU A 63 -8.06 -9.19 -0.21
CA LEU A 63 -7.02 -10.03 -0.81
C LEU A 63 -7.26 -11.54 -0.61
N PHE A 64 -7.80 -11.92 0.56
CA PHE A 64 -8.10 -13.31 0.88
C PHE A 64 -9.22 -13.87 -0.01
N TYR A 65 -10.28 -13.10 -0.23
CA TYR A 65 -11.41 -13.51 -1.08
C TYR A 65 -11.18 -13.24 -2.57
N ARG A 66 -10.19 -12.41 -2.93
CA ARG A 66 -9.92 -12.05 -4.31
C ARG A 66 -9.53 -13.26 -5.15
N LYS A 67 -10.17 -13.37 -6.31
CA LYS A 67 -9.86 -14.38 -7.32
C LYS A 67 -9.25 -13.75 -8.56
N TYR A 68 -8.29 -14.45 -9.14
CA TYR A 68 -7.73 -14.16 -10.46
C TYR A 68 -7.88 -15.42 -11.32
N ARG A 69 -8.54 -15.27 -12.47
CA ARG A 69 -8.86 -16.40 -13.38
C ARG A 69 -9.52 -17.59 -12.65
N GLY A 70 -10.48 -17.28 -11.79
CA GLY A 70 -11.25 -18.28 -11.02
C GLY A 70 -10.54 -18.87 -9.80
N LYS A 71 -9.25 -18.60 -9.59
CA LYS A 71 -8.47 -19.12 -8.45
C LYS A 71 -8.20 -18.03 -7.43
N SER A 72 -8.21 -18.38 -6.15
CA SER A 72 -7.76 -17.47 -5.08
C SER A 72 -6.31 -17.06 -5.30
N LEU A 73 -5.96 -15.84 -4.87
CA LEU A 73 -4.56 -15.41 -4.89
C LEU A 73 -3.71 -16.35 -4.03
N SER A 74 -2.50 -16.68 -4.49
CA SER A 74 -1.55 -17.44 -3.67
C SER A 74 -1.18 -16.66 -2.42
N LEU A 75 -0.88 -17.36 -1.33
CA LEU A 75 -0.43 -16.73 -0.08
C LEU A 75 0.80 -15.84 -0.30
N ALA A 76 1.72 -16.26 -1.18
CA ALA A 76 2.88 -15.46 -1.56
C ALA A 76 2.48 -14.12 -2.21
N THR A 77 1.47 -14.12 -3.07
CA THR A 77 0.97 -12.89 -3.71
C THR A 77 0.30 -11.97 -2.71
N GLN A 78 -0.52 -12.52 -1.82
CA GLN A 78 -1.17 -11.77 -0.75
C GLN A 78 -0.11 -11.13 0.16
N GLN A 79 0.89 -11.90 0.58
CA GLN A 79 1.99 -11.42 1.40
C GLN A 79 2.81 -10.33 0.70
N ALA A 80 3.13 -10.48 -0.58
CA ALA A 80 3.88 -9.47 -1.34
C ALA A 80 3.13 -8.12 -1.39
N ARG A 81 1.82 -8.15 -1.60
CA ARG A 81 0.98 -6.94 -1.58
C ARG A 81 0.93 -6.30 -0.19
N LEU A 82 0.71 -7.10 0.86
CA LEU A 82 0.70 -6.59 2.24
C LEU A 82 2.06 -6.02 2.67
N SER A 83 3.16 -6.66 2.26
CA SER A 83 4.52 -6.14 2.48
C SER A 83 4.73 -4.79 1.78
N SER A 84 4.19 -4.63 0.57
CA SER A 84 4.25 -3.37 -0.18
C SER A 84 3.49 -2.26 0.54
N VAL A 85 2.27 -2.54 1.00
CA VAL A 85 1.45 -1.61 1.79
C VAL A 85 2.16 -1.22 3.10
N LYS A 86 2.73 -2.19 3.81
CA LYS A 86 3.48 -1.95 5.06
C LYS A 86 4.69 -1.05 4.82
N ALA A 87 5.48 -1.32 3.77
CA ALA A 87 6.64 -0.49 3.44
C ALA A 87 6.23 0.94 3.05
N PHE A 88 5.14 1.08 2.30
CA PHE A 88 4.58 2.36 1.93
C PHE A 88 4.14 3.18 3.15
N PHE A 89 3.39 2.61 4.10
CA PHE A 89 3.00 3.35 5.31
C PHE A 89 4.19 3.70 6.22
N ARG A 90 5.25 2.87 6.27
CA ARG A 90 6.50 3.23 6.95
C ARG A 90 7.17 4.43 6.30
N PHE A 91 7.18 4.50 4.97
CA PHE A 91 7.65 5.67 4.24
C PHE A 91 6.77 6.89 4.56
N ALA A 92 5.46 6.76 4.47
CA ALA A 92 4.51 7.85 4.64
C ALA A 92 4.58 8.46 6.05
N ALA A 93 4.70 7.62 7.08
CA ALA A 93 4.82 8.07 8.46
C ALA A 93 6.13 8.79 8.74
N ARG A 94 7.27 8.29 8.22
CA ARG A 94 8.57 8.96 8.35
C ARG A 94 8.59 10.36 7.73
N ARG A 95 7.71 10.61 6.75
CA ARG A 95 7.54 11.90 6.08
C ARG A 95 6.40 12.74 6.66
N GLY A 96 5.70 12.25 7.69
CA GLY A 96 4.56 12.94 8.31
C GLY A 96 3.28 12.99 7.46
N TYR A 97 3.16 12.16 6.42
CA TYR A 97 1.95 12.12 5.57
C TYR A 97 0.78 11.36 6.18
N VAL A 98 1.08 10.48 7.13
CA VAL A 98 0.10 9.78 7.96
C VAL A 98 0.47 9.98 9.41
N LEU A 99 -0.54 10.23 10.24
CA LEU A 99 -0.39 10.11 11.67
C LEU A 99 -0.32 8.61 11.98
N LEU A 100 0.89 8.13 12.21
CA LEU A 100 1.09 6.82 12.79
C LEU A 100 0.65 6.99 14.25
N ASP A 101 -0.57 6.56 14.57
CA ASP A 101 -0.95 6.42 15.97
C ASP A 101 -0.05 5.32 16.54
N VAL A 102 1.06 5.72 17.15
CA VAL A 102 2.07 4.81 17.71
C VAL A 102 1.56 4.19 19.02
N ALA A 103 0.30 4.43 19.40
CA ALA A 103 -0.36 3.70 20.47
C ALA A 103 -0.86 2.33 19.95
N ALA A 104 -0.23 1.28 20.46
CA ALA A 104 -0.55 -0.15 20.31
C ALA A 104 -0.08 -0.86 19.03
N GLY A 105 1.07 -1.53 19.18
CA GLY A 105 1.63 -2.53 18.27
C GLY A 105 3.02 -2.95 18.69
#